data_AF-A0AA37GCN6-F1
#
_entry.id   AF-A0AA37GCN6-F1
#
_cell.length_a   1.000
_cell.length_b   1.000
_cell.length_c   1.000
_cell.angle_alpha   90.00
_cell.angle_beta   90.00
_cell.angle_gamma   90.00
#
_symmetry.space_group_name_H-M   'P 1'
#
loop_
_entity.id
_entity.type
_entity.pdbx_description
1 polymer ?
#
loop_
_entity_poly.entity_id
_entity_poly.type
_entity_poly.pdbx_seq_one_letter_code
_entity_poly.pdbx_strand_id
1 'polypeptide(L)'
;MSASADVLAMAKVEVDLSTIPEGKNGRQVIIKWRGKPVFIRHRTQAEIDEANKVSVSSLRDPQADEDRVKTPEWLIMLGVCTHLGCVPIGEAGDFGGWFCPCHGSHYDISGRIRKGPAPLNLEIPEYEFPEEGKLVIG
;
A
#
# COMPACT_ATOMS: atom_id res chain seq x y z
N MET A 1 21.45 -2.35 -21.32
CA MET A 1 20.26 -2.36 -22.20
C MET A 1 19.24 -1.40 -21.59
N SER A 2 18.70 -0.46 -22.37
CA SER A 2 17.66 0.49 -21.93
C SER A 2 16.27 -0.10 -22.15
N ALA A 3 15.27 0.41 -21.42
CA ALA A 3 13.87 0.02 -21.62
C ALA A 3 13.39 0.37 -23.04
N SER A 4 12.54 -0.48 -23.61
CA SER A 4 11.91 -0.28 -24.92
C SER A 4 10.72 0.68 -24.84
N ALA A 5 10.29 1.24 -25.98
CA ALA A 5 9.25 2.27 -26.04
C ALA A 5 7.88 1.79 -25.51
N ASP A 6 7.56 0.51 -25.68
CA ASP A 6 6.36 -0.14 -25.12
C ASP A 6 6.42 -0.24 -23.58
N VAL A 7 7.61 -0.47 -23.02
CA VAL A 7 7.83 -0.47 -21.56
C VAL A 7 7.69 0.94 -20.99
N LEU A 8 8.15 1.96 -21.72
CA LEU A 8 7.98 3.37 -21.35
C LEU A 8 6.53 3.84 -21.47
N ALA A 9 5.75 3.31 -22.42
CA ALA A 9 4.32 3.61 -22.54
C ALA A 9 3.49 3.08 -21.36
N MET A 10 3.98 2.03 -20.68
CA MET A 10 3.39 1.51 -19.44
C MET A 10 3.99 2.16 -18.18
N ALA A 11 4.71 3.28 -18.30
CA ALA A 11 5.42 3.89 -17.18
C ALA A 11 4.46 4.40 -16.09
N LYS A 12 3.30 4.92 -16.49
CA LYS A 12 2.29 5.53 -15.62
C LYS A 12 0.95 4.83 -15.73
N VAL A 13 0.17 4.84 -14.66
CA VAL A 13 -1.23 4.40 -14.64
C VAL A 13 -2.09 5.45 -13.95
N GLU A 14 -3.26 5.71 -14.52
CA GLU A 14 -4.25 6.63 -13.97
C GLU A 14 -5.39 5.84 -13.33
N VAL A 15 -5.87 6.28 -12.18
CA VAL A 15 -6.96 5.66 -11.42
C VAL A 15 -7.95 6.73 -11.00
N ASP A 16 -9.23 6.45 -11.23
CA ASP A 16 -10.34 7.27 -10.75
C ASP A 16 -10.71 6.88 -9.31
N LEU A 17 -10.43 7.77 -8.37
CA LEU A 17 -10.64 7.59 -6.94
C LEU A 17 -12.12 7.64 -6.54
N SER A 18 -12.98 8.27 -7.34
CA SER A 18 -14.42 8.38 -7.04
C SER A 18 -15.12 7.01 -7.01
N THR A 19 -14.49 6.02 -7.65
CA THR A 19 -14.97 4.64 -7.71
C THR A 19 -14.57 3.80 -6.50
N ILE A 20 -13.73 4.33 -5.60
CA ILE A 20 -13.16 3.61 -4.46
C ILE A 20 -13.87 4.02 -3.16
N PRO A 21 -14.77 3.18 -2.63
CA PRO A 21 -15.47 3.47 -1.39
C PRO A 21 -14.53 3.44 -0.17
N GLU A 22 -14.89 4.23 0.84
CA GLU A 22 -14.15 4.36 2.10
C GLU A 22 -14.30 3.13 3.02
N GLY A 23 -13.21 2.74 3.69
CA GLY A 23 -13.20 1.80 4.82
C GLY A 23 -13.43 0.33 4.48
N LYS A 24 -13.73 -0.49 5.49
CA LYS A 24 -13.88 -1.97 5.39
C LYS A 24 -14.99 -2.46 4.44
N ASN A 25 -15.94 -1.60 4.10
CA ASN A 25 -16.95 -1.92 3.08
C ASN A 25 -16.41 -1.68 1.66
N GLY A 26 -15.37 -0.85 1.53
CA GLY A 26 -14.53 -0.75 0.36
C GLY A 26 -13.33 -1.68 0.46
N ARG A 27 -13.46 -2.86 -0.14
CA ARG A 27 -12.28 -3.70 -0.42
C ARG A 27 -11.22 -2.81 -1.08
N GLN A 28 -9.97 -2.99 -0.66
CA GLN A 28 -8.84 -2.39 -1.35
C GLN A 28 -8.96 -2.65 -2.86
N VAL A 29 -8.68 -1.64 -3.67
CA VAL A 29 -8.58 -1.82 -5.11
C VAL A 29 -7.19 -2.33 -5.42
N ILE A 30 -7.12 -3.35 -6.27
CA ILE A 30 -5.86 -3.95 -6.73
C ILE A 30 -5.76 -3.70 -8.23
N ILE A 31 -4.75 -2.93 -8.64
CA ILE A 31 -4.41 -2.74 -10.04
C ILE A 31 -3.06 -3.38 -10.36
N LYS A 32 -2.76 -3.56 -11.65
CA LYS A 32 -1.45 -4.03 -12.12
C LYS A 32 -0.66 -2.85 -12.70
N TRP A 33 0.52 -2.58 -12.16
CA TRP A 33 1.45 -1.56 -12.67
C TRP A 33 2.86 -2.15 -12.73
N ARG A 34 3.54 -2.00 -13.88
CA ARG A 34 4.87 -2.58 -14.15
C ARG A 34 4.99 -4.06 -13.75
N GLY A 35 3.94 -4.83 -13.99
CA GLY A 35 3.89 -6.27 -13.67
C GLY A 35 3.62 -6.60 -12.19
N LYS A 36 3.58 -5.61 -11.30
CA LYS A 36 3.35 -5.77 -9.86
C LYS A 36 1.92 -5.35 -9.49
N PRO A 37 1.31 -5.96 -8.45
CA PRO A 37 0.07 -5.44 -7.88
C PRO A 37 0.34 -4.13 -7.14
N VAL A 38 -0.57 -3.17 -7.26
CA VAL A 38 -0.64 -1.97 -6.44
C VAL A 38 -1.96 -2.00 -5.68
N PHE A 39 -1.88 -1.85 -4.37
CA PHE A 39 -3.02 -1.70 -3.48
C PHE A 39 -3.34 -0.23 -3.32
N ILE A 40 -4.61 0.10 -3.49
CA ILE A 40 -5.16 1.44 -3.29
C ILE A 40 -6.29 1.30 -2.27
N ARG A 41 -6.13 1.95 -1.12
CA ARG A 41 -7.10 1.89 -0.02
C ARG A 41 -7.53 3.30 0.36
N HIS A 42 -8.85 3.49 0.39
CA HIS A 42 -9.49 4.67 0.96
C HIS A 42 -9.75 4.40 2.46
N ARG A 43 -8.97 5.04 3.32
CA ARG A 43 -8.95 4.80 4.76
C ARG A 43 -9.97 5.65 5.49
N THR A 44 -10.59 5.09 6.52
CA THR A 44 -11.43 5.86 7.45
C THR A 44 -10.58 6.65 8.43
N GLN A 45 -11.19 7.68 9.04
CA GLN A 45 -10.54 8.41 10.14
C GLN A 45 -10.09 7.49 11.28
N ALA A 46 -10.88 6.46 11.62
CA ALA A 46 -10.52 5.50 12.67
C ALA A 46 -9.26 4.69 12.33
N GLU A 47 -9.09 4.33 11.05
CA GLU A 47 -7.90 3.62 10.55
C GLU A 47 -6.66 4.53 10.53
N ILE A 48 -6.83 5.79 10.17
CA ILE A 48 -5.77 6.81 10.22
C ILE A 48 -5.32 7.00 11.68
N ASP A 49 -6.27 7.18 12.60
CA ASP A 49 -5.98 7.33 14.02
C ASP A 49 -5.28 6.09 14.60
N GLU A 50 -5.69 4.90 14.18
CA GLU A 50 -5.04 3.64 14.55
C GLU A 50 -3.58 3.61 14.07
N ALA A 51 -3.33 3.97 12.81
CA ALA A 51 -1.97 4.01 12.24
C ALA A 51 -1.05 4.97 13.02
N ASN A 52 -1.58 6.14 13.40
CA ASN A 52 -0.87 7.21 14.09
C ASN A 52 -0.60 6.92 15.57
N LYS A 53 -1.40 6.06 16.21
CA LYS A 53 -1.20 5.66 17.62
C LYS A 53 -0.07 4.63 17.80
N VAL A 54 0.43 4.04 16.72
CA VAL A 54 1.50 3.04 16.79
C VAL A 54 2.82 3.71 17.18
N SER A 55 3.48 3.16 18.21
CA SER A 55 4.83 3.60 18.59
C SER A 55 5.83 3.24 17.49
N VAL A 56 6.26 4.24 16.71
CA VAL A 56 7.17 4.08 15.57
C VAL A 56 8.49 3.41 15.98
N SER A 57 9.01 3.74 17.17
CA SER A 57 10.23 3.13 17.71
C SER A 57 10.16 1.62 17.97
N SER A 58 8.95 1.06 18.10
CA SER A 58 8.75 -0.38 18.31
C SER A 58 8.68 -1.19 17.01
N LEU A 59 8.69 -0.51 15.86
CA LEU A 59 8.60 -1.14 14.55
C LEU A 59 9.97 -1.65 14.10
N ARG A 60 9.95 -2.74 13.33
CA ARG A 60 11.16 -3.29 12.70
C ARG A 60 11.77 -2.34 11.68
N ASP A 61 10.91 -1.66 10.93
CA ASP A 61 11.24 -0.65 9.93
C ASP A 61 10.51 0.64 10.33
N PRO A 62 11.13 1.47 11.21
CA PRO A 62 10.49 2.64 11.79
C PRO A 62 10.10 3.68 10.74
N GLN A 63 8.81 3.87 10.56
CA GLN A 63 8.26 4.89 9.67
C GLN A 63 6.91 5.39 10.21
N ALA A 64 6.74 6.71 10.31
CA ALA A 64 5.45 7.31 10.65
C ALA A 64 4.45 7.11 9.50
N ASP A 65 3.15 7.19 9.79
CA ASP A 65 2.14 7.05 8.73
C ASP A 65 2.19 8.23 7.77
N GLU A 66 2.42 9.45 8.27
CA GLU A 66 2.57 10.68 7.48
C GLU A 66 3.72 10.63 6.47
N ASP A 67 4.76 9.84 6.75
CA ASP A 67 5.88 9.65 5.82
C ASP A 67 5.57 8.65 4.69
N ARG A 68 4.43 7.94 4.79
CA ARG A 68 4.01 6.89 3.84
C ARG A 68 2.92 7.35 2.89
N VAL A 69 2.23 8.43 3.22
CA VAL A 69 1.08 8.93 2.47
C VAL A 69 1.21 10.42 2.19
N LYS A 70 0.75 10.86 1.02
CA LYS A 70 0.65 12.30 0.71
C LYS A 70 -0.63 12.91 1.27
N THR A 71 -1.69 12.12 1.30
CA THR A 71 -3.00 12.46 1.85
C THR A 71 -3.44 11.32 2.78
N PRO A 72 -3.77 11.59 4.06
CA PRO A 72 -4.03 10.53 5.05
C PRO A 72 -5.13 9.54 4.67
N GLU A 73 -6.15 9.97 3.94
CA GLU A 73 -7.26 9.13 3.50
C GLU A 73 -6.86 8.14 2.39
N TRP A 74 -5.74 8.36 1.68
CA TRP A 74 -5.31 7.48 0.58
C TRP A 74 -4.00 6.77 0.90
N LEU A 75 -4.07 5.44 1.03
CA LEU A 75 -2.90 4.58 1.12
C LEU A 75 -2.67 3.87 -0.22
N ILE A 76 -1.54 4.16 -0.86
CA ILE A 76 -1.10 3.55 -2.11
C ILE A 76 0.20 2.80 -1.84
N MET A 77 0.23 1.50 -2.14
CA MET A 77 1.43 0.69 -1.92
C MET A 77 1.56 -0.46 -2.89
N LEU A 78 2.78 -0.93 -3.14
CA LEU A 78 3.01 -2.16 -3.88
C LEU A 78 2.54 -3.35 -3.05
N GLY A 79 1.69 -4.18 -3.65
CA GLY A 79 1.20 -5.43 -3.07
C GLY A 79 2.21 -6.56 -3.13
N VAL A 80 3.49 -6.27 -2.90
CA VAL A 80 4.60 -7.21 -3.03
C VAL A 80 5.27 -7.34 -1.67
N CYS A 81 5.10 -8.50 -1.04
CA CYS A 81 5.71 -8.80 0.26
C CYS A 81 7.23 -8.70 0.16
N THR A 82 7.84 -7.92 1.06
CA THR A 82 9.28 -7.64 1.06
C THR A 82 10.15 -8.83 1.48
N HIS A 83 9.54 -9.94 1.93
CA HIS A 83 10.26 -11.18 2.16
C HIS A 83 10.73 -11.82 0.83
N LEU A 84 9.79 -12.36 0.06
CA LEU A 84 10.07 -13.13 -1.18
C LEU A 84 9.04 -12.84 -2.29
N GLY A 85 8.34 -11.70 -2.24
CA GLY A 85 7.55 -11.20 -3.36
C GLY A 85 6.13 -11.76 -3.51
N CYS A 86 5.64 -12.58 -2.58
CA CYS A 86 4.23 -13.00 -2.56
C CYS A 86 3.27 -11.80 -2.44
N VAL A 87 2.02 -11.97 -2.88
CA VAL A 87 0.98 -10.94 -2.76
C VAL A 87 0.26 -11.09 -1.40
N PRO A 88 0.33 -10.09 -0.49
CA PRO A 88 -0.41 -10.14 0.76
C PRO A 88 -1.93 -10.07 0.56
N ILE A 89 -2.68 -10.76 1.40
CA ILE A 89 -4.14 -10.75 1.45
C ILE A 89 -4.57 -9.56 2.31
N GLY A 90 -5.47 -8.72 1.80
CA GLY A 90 -6.05 -7.60 2.54
C GLY A 90 -7.08 -8.03 3.59
N GLU A 91 -7.32 -7.15 4.56
CA GLU A 91 -8.29 -7.34 5.65
C GLU A 91 -8.03 -8.63 6.44
N ALA A 92 -6.76 -9.00 6.60
CA ALA A 92 -6.33 -10.25 7.17
C ALA A 92 -5.11 -10.08 8.09
N GLY A 93 -4.94 -11.04 8.98
CA GLY A 93 -3.85 -11.09 9.95
C GLY A 93 -4.11 -10.26 11.22
N ASP A 94 -3.18 -10.39 12.16
CA ASP A 94 -3.30 -9.91 13.54
C ASP A 94 -3.39 -8.38 13.72
N PHE A 95 -3.09 -7.57 12.69
CA PHE A 95 -2.96 -6.11 12.80
C PHE A 95 -3.90 -5.34 11.86
N GLY A 96 -4.99 -5.96 11.42
CA GLY A 96 -6.07 -5.29 10.67
C GLY A 96 -5.72 -4.81 9.26
N GLY A 97 -4.48 -4.99 8.80
CA GLY A 97 -4.00 -4.63 7.46
C GLY A 97 -3.93 -5.84 6.53
N TRP A 98 -2.71 -6.36 6.33
CA TRP A 98 -2.43 -7.41 5.36
C TRP A 98 -1.71 -8.61 5.95
N PHE A 99 -2.01 -9.80 5.40
CA PHE A 99 -1.35 -11.05 5.76
C PHE A 99 -0.74 -11.72 4.53
N CYS A 100 0.56 -12.01 4.60
CA CYS A 100 1.24 -12.80 3.59
C CYS A 100 1.28 -14.29 4.01
N PRO A 101 0.49 -15.17 3.36
CA PRO A 101 0.33 -16.57 3.78
C PRO A 101 1.58 -17.42 3.54
N CYS A 102 2.52 -16.98 2.69
CA CYS A 102 3.70 -17.76 2.33
C CYS A 102 4.57 -18.12 3.53
N HIS A 103 4.82 -17.16 4.42
CA HIS A 103 5.69 -17.35 5.60
C HIS A 103 5.19 -16.59 6.84
N GLY A 104 3.92 -16.18 6.84
CA GLY A 104 3.28 -15.54 8.00
C GLY A 104 3.76 -14.12 8.31
N SER A 105 3.98 -13.28 7.28
CA SER A 105 4.25 -11.85 7.52
C SER A 105 2.95 -11.08 7.69
N HIS A 106 2.84 -10.29 8.75
CA HIS A 106 1.68 -9.47 9.07
C HIS A 106 2.02 -7.99 8.97
N TYR A 107 1.20 -7.24 8.24
CA TYR A 107 1.32 -5.81 8.05
C TYR A 107 0.13 -5.09 8.70
N ASP A 108 0.37 -3.92 9.28
CA ASP A 108 -0.69 -3.10 9.86
C ASP A 108 -1.45 -2.29 8.79
N ILE A 109 -2.39 -1.45 9.24
CA ILE A 109 -3.25 -0.63 8.38
C ILE A 109 -2.51 0.46 7.57
N SER A 110 -1.21 0.66 7.83
CA SER A 110 -0.29 1.51 7.05
C SER A 110 0.62 0.70 6.11
N GLY A 111 0.47 -0.63 6.10
CA GLY A 111 1.33 -1.53 5.34
C GLY A 111 2.71 -1.74 5.97
N ARG A 112 2.85 -1.46 7.28
CA ARG A 112 4.13 -1.61 7.98
C ARG A 112 4.27 -3.00 8.57
N ILE A 113 5.46 -3.59 8.48
CA ILE A 113 5.71 -4.95 8.95
C ILE A 113 5.70 -5.02 10.48
N ARG A 114 4.88 -5.91 11.04
CA ARG A 114 4.70 -6.08 12.49
C ARG A 114 5.19 -7.42 13.01
N LYS A 115 5.05 -8.48 12.20
CA LYS A 115 5.36 -9.88 12.58
C LYS A 115 5.74 -10.69 11.35
N GLY A 116 6.56 -11.73 11.55
CA GLY A 116 7.02 -12.63 10.49
C GLY A 116 8.38 -12.24 9.91
N PRO A 117 8.84 -12.90 8.83
CA PRO A 117 10.20 -12.78 8.32
C PRO A 117 10.47 -11.59 7.37
N ALA A 118 9.44 -10.89 6.88
CA ALA A 118 9.65 -9.74 5.99
C ALA A 118 10.53 -8.67 6.66
N PRO A 119 11.61 -8.18 6.02
CA PRO A 119 12.52 -7.25 6.65
C PRO A 119 12.00 -5.81 6.67
N LEU A 120 11.17 -5.43 5.70
CA LEU A 120 10.77 -4.03 5.43
C LEU A 120 9.25 -3.87 5.32
N ASN A 121 8.78 -2.63 5.47
CA ASN A 121 7.41 -2.24 5.18
C ASN A 121 7.06 -2.43 3.69
N LEU A 122 5.77 -2.49 3.35
CA LEU A 122 5.35 -2.49 1.94
C LEU A 122 5.77 -1.17 1.28
N GLU A 123 6.30 -1.28 0.06
CA GLU A 123 6.85 -0.17 -0.70
C GLU A 123 5.75 0.80 -1.14
N ILE A 124 6.00 2.10 -1.01
CA ILE A 124 5.12 3.15 -1.53
C ILE A 124 5.64 3.53 -2.93
N PRO A 125 4.86 3.36 -4.01
CA PRO A 125 5.30 3.78 -5.34
C PRO A 125 5.36 5.31 -5.42
N GLU A 126 6.02 5.84 -6.44
CA GLU A 126 5.83 7.25 -6.80
C GLU A 126 4.41 7.46 -7.34
N TYR A 127 3.69 8.46 -6.82
CA TYR A 127 2.36 8.81 -7.28
C TYR A 127 2.07 10.30 -7.04
N GLU A 128 1.06 10.84 -7.71
CA GLU A 128 0.58 12.21 -7.56
C GLU A 128 -0.94 12.29 -7.75
N PHE A 129 -1.52 13.38 -7.24
CA PHE A 129 -2.92 13.74 -7.44
C PHE A 129 -2.97 15.01 -8.31
N PRO A 130 -2.95 14.88 -9.64
CA PRO A 130 -2.88 16.04 -10.53
C PRO A 130 -4.15 16.89 -10.49
N GLU A 131 -5.28 16.28 -10.17
CA GLU A 131 -6.59 16.93 -10.02
C GLU A 131 -7.45 16.14 -9.02
N GLU A 132 -8.54 16.74 -8.56
CA GLU A 132 -9.45 16.12 -7.60
C GLU A 132 -10.04 14.82 -8.15
N GLY A 133 -10.00 13.74 -7.36
CA GLY A 133 -10.54 12.44 -7.76
C GLY A 133 -9.63 11.62 -8.70
N LYS A 134 -8.46 12.12 -9.10
CA LYS A 134 -7.53 11.40 -9.99
C LYS A 134 -6.22 11.07 -9.29
N LEU A 135 -5.81 9.80 -9.39
CA LEU A 135 -4.51 9.30 -8.94
C LEU A 135 -3.66 8.88 -10.14
N VAL A 136 -2.42 9.34 -10.20
CA VAL A 136 -1.43 8.88 -11.19
C VAL A 136 -0.29 8.19 -10.45
N ILE A 137 0.02 6.96 -10.82
CA ILE A 137 1.13 6.17 -10.26
C ILE A 137 2.21 6.01 -11.33
N GLY A 138 3.45 6.39 -10.99
CA GLY A 138 4.67 6.11 -11.76
C GLY A 138 5.38 7.29 -12.38
#